data_AF-A0A9N8D3A1-F1
#
_entry.id   AF-A0A9N8D3A1-F1
#
_cell.length_a   1.000
_cell.length_b   1.000
_cell.length_c   1.000
_cell.angle_alpha   90.00
_cell.angle_beta   90.00
_cell.angle_gamma   90.00
#
_symmetry.space_group_name_H-M   'P 1'
#
loop_
_entity.id
_entity.type
_entity.pdbx_description
1 polymer ?
#
loop_
_entity_poly.entity_id
_entity_poly.type
_entity_poly.pdbx_seq_one_letter_code
_entity_poly.pdbx_strand_id
1 'polypeptide(L)'
;MSKKRIGLTKKIRFEVFKRDGFTCQYCGDSAPKVVLNVDHIIPVSAGGDNNMMNLITSCFDCNQGKRDRLISDDSLITKQLSQVKEVSDKREQLLMMLAWRDELIKFTEEQELIVIQKIEELIPGKAITDSGKKTVKKWLSKYIAEEIITAADLSAEQKLDVEITAESASEFFSYIPRIASMRRNPPEYARLYYVRGILRNRVHVNENVVMGLLKDWVDSGLEIDDLEELAKTVRSWTQFRETVETFTHENSSGG
;
A
#
# COMPACT_ATOMS: atom_id res chain seq x y z
N MET A 1 40.13 -35.57 -30.32
CA MET A 1 40.60 -35.62 -28.90
C MET A 1 39.38 -35.63 -27.98
N SER A 2 39.21 -36.67 -27.17
CA SER A 2 38.05 -36.78 -26.26
C SER A 2 38.13 -35.71 -25.17
N LYS A 3 37.16 -34.80 -25.13
CA LYS A 3 37.08 -33.72 -24.12
C LYS A 3 36.92 -34.38 -22.75
N LYS A 4 37.91 -34.23 -21.87
CA LYS A 4 37.92 -34.84 -20.52
C LYS A 4 36.65 -34.43 -19.76
N ARG A 5 35.78 -35.39 -19.41
CA ARG A 5 34.52 -35.11 -18.69
C ARG A 5 34.82 -34.48 -17.33
N ILE A 6 34.33 -33.27 -17.10
CA ILE A 6 34.35 -32.62 -15.78
C ILE A 6 33.18 -33.18 -14.97
N GLY A 7 33.47 -33.88 -13.89
CA GLY A 7 32.45 -34.43 -13.00
C GLY A 7 31.71 -33.34 -12.22
N LEU A 8 30.44 -33.60 -11.88
CA LEU A 8 29.64 -32.72 -11.04
C LEU A 8 30.15 -32.77 -9.58
N THR A 9 30.26 -31.60 -8.94
CA THR A 9 30.63 -31.52 -7.53
C THR A 9 29.49 -32.02 -6.63
N LYS A 10 29.82 -32.49 -5.43
CA LYS A 10 28.79 -32.90 -4.43
C LYS A 10 27.82 -31.77 -4.09
N LYS A 11 28.31 -30.53 -4.05
CA LYS A 11 27.49 -29.33 -3.81
C LYS A 11 26.45 -29.14 -4.90
N ILE A 12 26.86 -29.17 -6.18
CA ILE A 12 25.92 -29.01 -7.31
C ILE A 12 24.88 -30.14 -7.30
N ARG A 13 25.30 -31.38 -7.04
CA ARG A 13 24.37 -32.52 -6.94
C ARG A 13 23.31 -32.32 -5.86
N PHE A 14 23.72 -31.87 -4.69
CA PHE A 14 22.80 -31.59 -3.59
C PHE A 14 21.82 -30.46 -3.91
N GLU A 15 22.29 -29.37 -4.53
CA GLU A 15 21.43 -28.25 -4.92
C GLU A 15 20.38 -28.67 -5.98
N VAL A 16 20.75 -29.53 -6.94
CA VAL A 16 19.80 -30.11 -7.92
C VAL A 16 18.73 -30.95 -7.20
N PHE A 17 19.14 -31.84 -6.30
CA PHE A 17 18.18 -32.65 -5.53
C PHE A 17 17.26 -31.80 -4.66
N LYS A 18 17.80 -30.77 -4.00
CA LYS A 18 17.02 -29.85 -3.17
C LYS A 18 15.99 -29.07 -4.00
N ARG A 19 16.40 -28.53 -5.16
CA ARG A 19 15.50 -27.84 -6.09
C ARG A 19 14.34 -28.73 -6.53
N ASP A 20 14.64 -29.99 -6.81
CA ASP A 20 13.68 -30.97 -7.32
C ASP A 20 12.92 -31.73 -6.22
N GLY A 21 13.07 -31.30 -4.95
CA GLY A 21 12.36 -31.89 -3.81
C GLY A 21 12.71 -33.36 -3.57
N PHE A 22 13.95 -33.77 -3.84
CA PHE A 22 14.42 -35.15 -3.73
C PHE A 22 13.51 -36.15 -4.46
N THR A 23 13.02 -35.75 -5.62
CA THR A 23 12.04 -36.51 -6.41
C THR A 23 12.52 -36.62 -7.85
N CYS A 24 12.45 -37.81 -8.42
CA CYS A 24 12.71 -38.05 -9.83
C CYS A 24 11.73 -37.21 -10.66
N GLN A 25 12.24 -36.32 -11.50
CA GLN A 25 11.37 -35.46 -12.29
C GLN A 25 10.72 -36.18 -13.47
N TYR A 26 11.21 -37.37 -13.84
CA TYR A 26 10.61 -38.17 -14.91
C TYR A 26 9.40 -38.99 -14.44
N CYS A 27 9.54 -39.73 -13.33
CA CYS A 27 8.50 -40.65 -12.85
C CYS A 27 7.78 -40.18 -11.57
N GLY A 28 8.29 -39.16 -10.89
CA GLY A 28 7.72 -38.67 -9.63
C GLY A 28 8.07 -39.51 -8.39
N ASP A 29 8.86 -40.59 -8.51
CA ASP A 29 9.31 -41.35 -7.33
C ASP A 29 10.40 -40.60 -6.55
N SER A 30 10.34 -40.67 -5.22
CA SER A 30 11.25 -39.97 -4.30
C SER A 30 12.13 -40.93 -3.49
N ALA A 31 13.25 -40.42 -2.96
CA ALA A 31 14.07 -41.18 -2.01
C ALA A 31 13.30 -41.44 -0.69
N PRO A 32 13.54 -42.57 0.01
CA PRO A 32 14.51 -43.63 -0.28
C PRO A 32 13.97 -44.75 -1.19
N LYS A 33 12.72 -44.66 -1.67
CA LYS A 33 12.08 -45.69 -2.51
C LYS A 33 12.88 -45.97 -3.79
N VAL A 34 13.52 -44.94 -4.33
CA VAL A 34 14.40 -45.03 -5.50
C VAL A 34 15.76 -44.39 -5.23
N VAL A 35 16.79 -44.89 -5.91
CA VAL A 35 18.13 -44.29 -5.89
C VAL A 35 18.15 -43.11 -6.87
N LEU A 36 18.38 -41.90 -6.36
CA LEU A 36 18.40 -40.68 -7.17
C LEU A 36 19.81 -40.37 -7.69
N ASN A 37 19.85 -39.82 -8.90
CA ASN A 37 21.02 -39.35 -9.61
C ASN A 37 20.73 -37.99 -10.24
N VAL A 38 21.79 -37.26 -10.58
CA VAL A 38 21.68 -36.07 -11.43
C VAL A 38 21.93 -36.48 -12.87
N ASP A 39 20.99 -36.13 -13.74
CA ASP A 39 21.03 -36.34 -15.17
C ASP A 39 21.08 -35.00 -15.93
N HIS A 40 21.61 -35.01 -17.14
CA HIS A 40 21.68 -33.85 -18.01
C HIS A 40 20.49 -33.86 -18.97
N ILE A 41 19.76 -32.74 -19.05
CA ILE A 41 18.63 -32.58 -19.98
C ILE A 41 19.14 -32.71 -21.42
N ILE A 42 20.18 -31.96 -21.76
CA ILE A 42 20.97 -32.09 -22.98
C ILE A 42 22.19 -32.96 -22.64
N PRO A 43 22.36 -34.15 -23.24
CA PRO A 43 23.50 -35.02 -22.96
C PRO A 43 24.84 -34.33 -23.22
N VAL A 44 25.86 -34.67 -22.42
CA VAL A 44 27.23 -34.16 -22.61
C VAL A 44 27.79 -34.51 -23.99
N SER A 45 27.40 -35.67 -24.55
CA SER A 45 27.75 -36.09 -25.92
C SER A 45 27.17 -35.18 -27.00
N ALA A 46 26.04 -34.53 -26.72
CA ALA A 46 25.37 -33.55 -27.59
C ALA A 46 25.77 -32.09 -27.25
N GLY A 47 26.76 -31.88 -26.37
CA GLY A 47 27.26 -30.55 -26.01
C GLY A 47 26.65 -29.93 -24.76
N GLY A 48 25.82 -30.66 -24.01
CA GLY A 48 25.24 -30.15 -22.76
C GLY A 48 26.29 -29.82 -21.69
N ASP A 49 26.04 -28.73 -20.96
CA ASP A 49 26.93 -28.23 -19.91
C ASP A 49 26.48 -28.64 -18.50
N ASN A 50 27.26 -28.28 -17.48
CA ASN A 50 26.93 -28.52 -16.08
C ASN A 50 26.15 -27.35 -15.44
N ASN A 51 25.49 -26.51 -16.25
CA ASN A 51 24.66 -25.42 -15.73
C ASN A 51 23.46 -26.01 -14.98
N MET A 52 23.06 -25.39 -13.86
CA MET A 52 21.90 -25.81 -13.06
C MET A 52 20.64 -26.03 -13.92
N MET A 53 20.46 -25.24 -14.98
CA MET A 53 19.33 -25.37 -15.90
C MET A 53 19.39 -26.63 -16.77
N ASN A 54 20.58 -27.15 -17.06
CA ASN A 54 20.76 -28.38 -17.84
C ASN A 54 20.80 -29.64 -16.96
N LEU A 55 20.63 -29.51 -15.64
CA LEU A 55 20.69 -30.62 -14.68
C LEU A 55 19.30 -30.89 -14.08
N ILE A 56 19.00 -32.18 -13.88
CA ILE A 56 17.73 -32.61 -13.30
C ILE A 56 17.90 -33.86 -12.42
N THR A 57 17.03 -34.04 -11.44
CA THR A 57 16.97 -35.23 -10.60
C THR A 57 16.25 -36.36 -11.32
N SER A 58 16.90 -37.52 -11.41
CA SER A 58 16.39 -38.73 -12.05
C SER A 58 16.59 -39.94 -11.14
N CYS A 59 15.67 -40.91 -11.15
CA CYS A 59 15.95 -42.20 -10.50
C CYS A 59 16.86 -43.05 -11.38
N PHE A 60 17.53 -44.03 -10.78
CA PHE A 60 18.43 -44.95 -11.49
C PHE A 60 17.76 -45.61 -12.70
N ASP A 61 16.51 -46.05 -12.57
CA ASP A 61 15.77 -46.74 -13.62
C ASP A 61 15.42 -45.81 -14.79
N CYS A 62 14.95 -44.58 -14.50
CA CYS A 62 14.69 -43.58 -15.53
C CYS A 62 15.98 -43.15 -16.24
N ASN A 63 17.06 -42.95 -15.48
CA ASN A 63 18.36 -42.55 -16.02
C ASN A 63 18.97 -43.65 -16.92
N GLN A 64 18.84 -44.92 -16.53
CA GLN A 64 19.25 -46.07 -17.36
C GLN A 64 18.38 -46.23 -18.60
N GLY A 65 17.06 -46.00 -18.48
CA GLY A 65 16.12 -46.07 -19.60
C GLY A 65 16.38 -45.01 -20.68
N LYS A 66 16.88 -43.84 -20.29
CA LYS A 66 17.16 -42.71 -21.19
C LYS A 66 18.40 -42.90 -22.09
N ARG A 67 19.50 -43.46 -21.57
CA ARG A 67 20.81 -43.54 -22.28
C ARG A 67 21.17 -42.18 -22.94
N ASP A 68 21.59 -42.17 -24.22
CA ASP A 68 21.93 -40.96 -24.98
C ASP A 68 20.73 -40.29 -25.70
N ARG A 69 19.48 -40.68 -25.38
CA ARG A 69 18.31 -40.08 -26.04
C ARG A 69 18.02 -38.69 -25.47
N LEU A 70 17.83 -37.72 -26.37
CA LEU A 70 17.31 -36.39 -26.04
C LEU A 70 15.89 -36.54 -25.46
N ILE A 71 15.61 -35.80 -24.39
CA ILE A 71 14.27 -35.72 -23.80
C ILE A 71 13.41 -34.93 -24.78
N SER A 72 12.51 -35.60 -25.49
CA SER A 72 11.47 -34.95 -26.31
C SER A 72 10.21 -34.63 -25.49
N ASP A 73 10.25 -34.85 -24.18
CA ASP A 73 9.11 -34.62 -23.29
C ASP A 73 9.10 -33.16 -22.83
N ASP A 74 8.34 -32.35 -23.59
CA ASP A 74 8.21 -30.90 -23.41
C ASP A 74 7.71 -30.48 -22.02
N SER A 75 7.13 -31.40 -21.24
CA SER A 75 6.51 -31.10 -19.94
C SER A 75 7.48 -30.56 -18.89
N LEU A 76 8.71 -31.09 -18.85
CA LEU A 76 9.74 -30.69 -17.88
C LEU A 76 10.41 -29.35 -18.25
N ILE A 77 10.66 -29.14 -19.54
CA ILE A 77 11.17 -27.87 -20.07
C ILE A 77 10.12 -26.78 -19.83
N THR A 78 8.84 -27.07 -20.07
CA THR A 78 7.73 -26.16 -19.82
C THR A 78 7.64 -25.75 -18.35
N LYS A 79 7.82 -26.70 -17.41
CA LYS A 79 7.81 -26.40 -15.96
C LYS A 79 8.99 -25.53 -15.53
N GLN A 80 10.18 -25.73 -16.09
CA GLN A 80 11.33 -24.87 -15.80
C GLN A 80 11.17 -23.46 -16.39
N LEU A 81 10.67 -23.37 -17.62
CA LEU A 81 10.35 -22.09 -18.26
C LEU A 81 9.27 -21.31 -17.51
N SER A 82 8.23 -21.99 -17.00
CA SER A 82 7.18 -21.36 -16.21
C SER A 82 7.71 -20.81 -14.89
N GLN A 83 8.61 -21.54 -14.21
CA GLN A 83 9.25 -21.06 -12.99
C GLN A 83 10.15 -19.83 -13.25
N VAL A 84 10.92 -19.84 -14.34
CA VAL A 84 11.75 -18.67 -14.72
C VAL A 84 10.87 -17.47 -15.05
N LYS A 85 9.78 -17.69 -15.78
CA LYS A 85 8.80 -16.64 -16.09
C LYS A 85 8.19 -16.07 -14.81
N GLU A 86 7.74 -16.92 -13.89
CA GLU A 86 7.18 -16.49 -12.61
C GLU A 86 8.19 -15.66 -11.78
N VAL A 87 9.47 -16.04 -11.79
CA VAL A 87 10.54 -15.26 -11.13
C VAL A 87 10.76 -13.91 -11.82
N SER A 88 10.70 -13.87 -13.16
CA SER A 88 10.79 -12.63 -13.92
C SER A 88 9.61 -11.70 -13.62
N ASP A 89 8.38 -12.23 -13.67
CA ASP A 89 7.14 -11.49 -13.42
C ASP A 89 7.16 -10.91 -11.99
N LYS A 90 7.60 -11.70 -10.99
CA LYS A 90 7.79 -11.22 -9.62
C LYS A 90 8.84 -10.11 -9.51
N ARG A 91 9.94 -10.21 -10.27
CA ARG A 91 10.98 -9.17 -10.30
C ARG A 91 10.44 -7.87 -10.90
N GLU A 92 9.70 -7.96 -11.99
CA GLU A 92 9.06 -6.80 -12.62
C GLU A 92 8.05 -6.14 -11.68
N GLN A 93 7.23 -6.94 -11.01
CA GLN A 93 6.30 -6.46 -10.00
C GLN A 93 7.01 -5.72 -8.85
N LEU A 94 8.11 -6.28 -8.34
CA LEU A 94 8.92 -5.63 -7.29
C LEU A 94 9.54 -4.30 -7.78
N LEU A 95 10.04 -4.26 -9.01
CA LEU A 95 10.58 -3.03 -9.60
C LEU A 95 9.50 -1.95 -9.73
N MET A 96 8.27 -2.34 -10.15
CA MET A 96 7.13 -1.43 -10.22
C MET A 96 6.74 -0.88 -8.84
N MET A 97 6.71 -1.73 -7.81
CA MET A 97 6.43 -1.29 -6.43
C MET A 97 7.50 -0.31 -5.90
N LEU A 98 8.77 -0.53 -6.24
CA LEU A 98 9.85 0.39 -5.87
C LEU A 98 9.71 1.74 -6.58
N ALA A 99 9.38 1.73 -7.87
CA ALA A 99 9.14 2.96 -8.63
C ALA A 99 7.99 3.77 -8.03
N TRP A 100 6.85 3.12 -7.70
CA TRP A 100 5.73 3.78 -7.03
C TRP A 100 6.11 4.35 -5.67
N ARG A 101 6.90 3.62 -4.87
CA ARG A 101 7.39 4.13 -3.59
C ARG A 101 8.20 5.41 -3.78
N ASP A 102 9.09 5.43 -4.76
CA ASP A 102 9.96 6.59 -5.02
C ASP A 102 9.14 7.79 -5.55
N GLU A 103 8.10 7.56 -6.36
CA GLU A 103 7.14 8.59 -6.76
C GLU A 103 6.35 9.17 -5.58
N LEU A 104 5.90 8.33 -4.65
CA LEU A 104 5.19 8.77 -3.44
C LEU A 104 6.08 9.64 -2.54
N ILE A 105 7.38 9.30 -2.43
CA ILE A 105 8.35 10.10 -1.69
C ILE A 105 8.50 11.48 -2.34
N LYS A 106 8.69 11.53 -3.66
CA LYS A 106 8.80 12.80 -4.40
C LYS A 106 7.56 13.66 -4.25
N PHE A 107 6.37 13.07 -4.38
CA PHE A 107 5.12 13.78 -4.17
C PHE A 107 5.06 14.38 -2.75
N THR A 108 5.45 13.63 -1.73
CA THR A 108 5.50 14.13 -0.35
C THR A 108 6.48 15.30 -0.18
N GLU A 109 7.66 15.22 -0.81
CA GLU A 109 8.67 16.29 -0.80
C GLU A 109 8.18 17.54 -1.53
N GLU A 110 7.46 17.38 -2.65
CA GLU A 110 6.83 18.49 -3.38
C GLU A 110 5.76 19.17 -2.53
N GLN A 111 4.90 18.40 -1.85
CA GLN A 111 3.91 18.97 -0.93
C GLN A 111 4.57 19.74 0.23
N GLU A 112 5.67 19.21 0.79
CA GLU A 112 6.45 19.90 1.82
C GLU A 112 7.00 21.23 1.32
N LEU A 113 7.55 21.24 0.10
CA LEU A 113 8.09 22.45 -0.52
C LEU A 113 6.99 23.50 -0.75
N ILE A 114 5.85 23.12 -1.32
CA ILE A 114 4.73 24.02 -1.61
C ILE A 114 4.23 24.68 -0.31
N VAL A 115 4.03 23.89 0.75
CA VAL A 115 3.56 24.41 2.04
C VAL A 115 4.58 25.36 2.66
N ILE A 116 5.87 25.01 2.65
CA ILE A 116 6.94 25.87 3.17
C ILE A 116 6.98 27.19 2.42
N GLN A 117 6.99 27.15 1.08
CA GLN A 117 7.02 28.36 0.25
C GLN A 117 5.84 29.27 0.54
N LYS A 118 4.62 28.70 0.60
CA LYS A 118 3.41 29.46 0.91
C LYS A 118 3.45 30.09 2.30
N ILE A 119 3.99 29.40 3.30
CA ILE A 119 4.16 29.97 4.65
C ILE A 119 5.19 31.10 4.61
N GLU A 120 6.33 30.93 3.95
CA GLU A 120 7.37 31.97 3.84
C GLU A 120 6.90 33.23 3.08
N GLU A 121 6.03 33.05 2.08
CA GLU A 121 5.36 34.17 1.39
C GLU A 121 4.50 35.03 2.33
N LEU A 122 3.88 34.41 3.35
CA LEU A 122 3.08 35.11 4.36
C LEU A 122 3.93 35.83 5.41
N ILE A 123 5.19 35.44 5.59
CA ILE A 123 6.14 36.04 6.54
C ILE A 123 7.45 36.50 5.85
N PRO A 124 7.37 37.49 4.94
CA PRO A 124 8.52 37.93 4.15
C PRO A 124 9.71 38.34 5.04
N GLY A 125 10.91 37.85 4.69
CA GLY A 125 12.14 38.12 5.43
C GLY A 125 12.33 37.27 6.69
N LYS A 126 11.40 36.36 7.02
CA LYS A 126 11.50 35.39 8.12
C LYS A 126 11.49 33.96 7.57
N ALA A 127 12.67 33.45 7.22
CA ALA A 127 12.80 32.08 6.71
C ALA A 127 12.44 31.04 7.78
N ILE A 128 11.81 29.94 7.36
CA ILE A 128 11.49 28.83 8.26
C ILE A 128 12.77 28.06 8.62
N THR A 129 13.00 27.89 9.92
CA THR A 129 14.13 27.13 10.45
C THR A 129 14.01 25.64 10.14
N ASP A 130 15.11 24.88 10.22
CA ASP A 130 15.06 23.41 9.98
C ASP A 130 14.15 22.67 10.98
N SER A 131 14.00 23.19 12.21
CA SER A 131 13.02 22.66 13.16
C SER A 131 11.58 22.99 12.75
N GLY A 132 11.35 24.15 12.16
CA GLY A 132 10.08 24.52 11.53
C GLY A 132 9.72 23.60 10.36
N LYS A 133 10.66 23.31 9.45
CA LYS A 133 10.45 22.37 8.33
C LYS A 133 10.07 20.97 8.81
N LYS A 134 10.77 20.45 9.81
CA LYS A 134 10.41 19.19 10.49
C LYS A 134 9.01 19.22 11.10
N THR A 135 8.55 20.39 11.55
CA THR A 135 7.20 20.57 12.09
C THR A 135 6.15 20.56 10.97
N VAL A 136 6.41 21.22 9.84
CA VAL A 136 5.56 21.14 8.64
C VAL A 136 5.39 19.69 8.17
N LYS A 137 6.49 18.93 8.12
CA LYS A 137 6.44 17.49 7.77
C LYS A 137 5.55 16.68 8.71
N LYS A 138 5.51 17.02 10.00
CA LYS A 138 4.60 16.39 10.98
C LYS A 138 3.15 16.81 10.79
N TRP A 139 2.89 17.97 10.20
CA TRP A 139 1.53 18.39 9.83
C TRP A 139 1.07 17.63 8.59
N LEU A 140 1.92 17.50 7.57
CA LEU A 140 1.62 16.76 6.34
C LEU A 140 1.37 15.26 6.54
N SER A 141 1.81 14.67 7.66
CA SER A 141 1.42 13.30 8.01
C SER A 141 -0.01 13.19 8.57
N LYS A 142 -0.68 14.32 8.84
CA LYS A 142 -2.02 14.39 9.43
C LYS A 142 -3.02 15.16 8.57
N TYR A 143 -2.55 16.13 7.79
CA TYR A 143 -3.34 17.05 6.98
C TYR A 143 -2.83 17.03 5.55
N ILE A 144 -3.73 17.19 4.58
CA ILE A 144 -3.33 17.45 3.20
C ILE A 144 -2.77 18.88 3.09
N ALA A 145 -1.93 19.15 2.08
CA ALA A 145 -1.29 20.46 1.94
C ALA A 145 -2.31 21.61 1.87
N GLU A 146 -3.43 21.41 1.18
CA GLU A 146 -4.50 22.40 1.04
C GLU A 146 -5.12 22.81 2.39
N GLU A 147 -5.32 21.86 3.31
CA GLU A 147 -5.81 22.16 4.68
C GLU A 147 -4.81 23.04 5.44
N ILE A 148 -3.51 22.78 5.29
CA ILE A 148 -2.45 23.54 5.95
C ILE A 148 -2.34 24.93 5.35
N ILE A 149 -2.38 25.04 4.02
CA ILE A 149 -2.30 26.33 3.29
C ILE A 149 -3.48 27.22 3.69
N THR A 150 -4.70 26.69 3.64
CA THR A 150 -5.90 27.43 4.06
C THR A 150 -5.81 27.86 5.52
N ALA A 151 -5.31 26.99 6.40
CA ALA A 151 -5.10 27.33 7.80
C ALA A 151 -4.00 28.38 8.01
N ALA A 152 -2.97 28.40 7.15
CA ALA A 152 -1.92 29.40 7.16
C ALA A 152 -2.48 30.77 6.76
N ASP A 153 -3.25 30.87 5.69
CA ASP A 153 -3.88 32.14 5.28
C ASP A 153 -4.75 32.72 6.42
N LEU A 154 -5.60 31.89 7.04
CA LEU A 154 -6.42 32.31 8.18
C LEU A 154 -5.60 32.65 9.44
N SER A 155 -4.47 31.96 9.66
CA SER A 155 -3.57 32.27 10.75
C SER A 155 -2.92 33.63 10.53
N ALA A 156 -2.51 33.93 9.28
CA ALA A 156 -1.91 35.20 8.92
C ALA A 156 -2.89 36.36 9.19
N GLU A 157 -4.14 36.24 8.75
CA GLU A 157 -5.20 37.21 9.02
C GLU A 157 -5.42 37.48 10.53
N GLN A 158 -5.24 36.46 11.37
CA GLN A 158 -5.50 36.54 12.81
C GLN A 158 -4.28 36.94 13.66
N LYS A 159 -3.07 36.67 13.18
CA LYS A 159 -1.84 36.69 14.00
C LYS A 159 -0.74 37.59 13.46
N LEU A 160 -0.79 38.00 12.19
CA LEU A 160 0.23 38.86 11.61
C LEU A 160 -0.24 40.31 11.60
N ASP A 161 0.62 41.17 12.13
CA ASP A 161 0.49 42.61 12.01
C ASP A 161 1.07 43.12 10.68
N VAL A 162 0.85 44.39 10.37
CA VAL A 162 1.47 45.06 9.21
C VAL A 162 3.00 44.97 9.25
N GLU A 163 3.60 45.02 10.44
CA GLU A 163 5.04 44.83 10.65
C GLU A 163 5.29 43.49 11.35
N ILE A 164 5.94 42.56 10.64
CA ILE A 164 6.11 41.19 11.11
C ILE A 164 7.32 41.08 12.05
N THR A 165 7.04 41.01 13.34
CA THR A 165 8.01 40.71 14.39
C THR A 165 8.35 39.23 14.45
N ALA A 166 9.43 38.86 15.16
CA ALA A 166 9.74 37.45 15.38
C ALA A 166 8.68 36.75 16.25
N GLU A 167 8.03 37.48 17.14
CA GLU A 167 6.99 36.98 18.03
C GLU A 167 5.69 36.70 17.27
N SER A 168 5.19 37.67 16.49
CA SER A 168 4.01 37.49 15.63
C SER A 168 4.20 36.36 14.62
N ALA A 169 5.37 36.25 13.98
CA ALA A 169 5.69 35.13 13.09
C ALA A 169 5.67 33.78 13.80
N SER A 170 6.15 33.72 15.05
CA SER A 170 6.12 32.51 15.87
C SER A 170 4.69 32.14 16.28
N GLU A 171 3.88 33.12 16.71
CA GLU A 171 2.47 32.91 17.02
C GLU A 171 1.69 32.40 15.80
N PHE A 172 1.82 33.10 14.67
CA PHE A 172 1.28 32.72 13.37
C PHE A 172 1.57 31.25 13.05
N PHE A 173 2.85 30.85 13.06
CA PHE A 173 3.25 29.49 12.71
C PHE A 173 2.68 28.45 13.69
N SER A 174 2.68 28.76 14.99
CA SER A 174 2.16 27.86 16.03
C SER A 174 0.64 27.65 15.96
N TYR A 175 -0.09 28.61 15.39
CA TYR A 175 -1.55 28.63 15.37
C TYR A 175 -2.15 27.88 14.17
N ILE A 176 -1.39 27.70 13.08
CA ILE A 176 -1.79 26.93 11.88
C ILE A 176 -2.42 25.57 12.21
N PRO A 177 -1.78 24.65 12.97
CA PRO A 177 -2.35 23.34 13.24
C PRO A 177 -3.63 23.41 14.09
N ARG A 178 -3.82 24.48 14.88
CA ARG A 178 -5.06 24.69 15.65
C ARG A 178 -6.22 25.03 14.71
N ILE A 179 -6.00 25.93 13.75
CA ILE A 179 -6.99 26.27 12.73
C ILE A 179 -7.33 25.03 11.89
N ALA A 180 -6.33 24.30 11.39
CA ALA A 180 -6.55 23.09 10.59
C ALA A 180 -7.39 22.05 11.36
N SER A 181 -7.09 21.83 12.64
CA SER A 181 -7.86 20.94 13.51
C SER A 181 -9.31 21.40 13.72
N MET A 182 -9.52 22.71 13.95
CA MET A 182 -10.86 23.28 14.14
C MET A 182 -11.71 23.18 12.87
N ARG A 183 -11.12 23.35 11.68
CA ARG A 183 -11.85 23.22 10.42
C ARG A 183 -12.26 21.77 10.12
N ARG A 184 -11.45 20.79 10.52
CA ARG A 184 -11.77 19.36 10.35
C ARG A 184 -12.85 18.87 11.34
N ASN A 185 -12.88 19.47 12.52
CA ASN A 185 -13.89 19.21 13.54
C ASN A 185 -14.43 20.53 14.11
N PRO A 186 -15.30 21.23 13.34
CA PRO A 186 -16.00 22.40 13.81
C PRO A 186 -16.73 22.15 15.13
N PRO A 187 -16.83 23.17 16.01
CA PRO A 187 -17.58 23.05 17.25
C PRO A 187 -19.04 22.61 17.06
N GLU A 188 -19.70 22.94 15.94
CA GLU A 188 -21.06 22.46 15.67
C GLU A 188 -21.15 20.93 15.63
N TYR A 189 -20.11 20.23 15.18
CA TYR A 189 -20.10 18.76 15.16
C TYR A 189 -19.95 18.13 16.54
N ALA A 190 -19.71 18.91 17.60
CA ALA A 190 -19.61 18.36 18.96
C ALA A 190 -20.88 17.56 19.33
N ARG A 191 -22.06 18.03 18.89
CA ARG A 191 -23.34 17.34 19.12
C ARG A 191 -23.48 16.04 18.32
N LEU A 192 -22.78 15.88 17.19
CA LEU A 192 -22.81 14.63 16.43
C LEU A 192 -22.21 13.45 17.20
N TYR A 193 -21.27 13.69 18.11
CA TYR A 193 -20.76 12.64 19.00
C TYR A 193 -21.84 12.11 19.95
N TYR A 194 -22.78 12.97 20.37
CA TYR A 194 -23.94 12.57 21.16
C TYR A 194 -24.92 11.74 20.33
N VAL A 195 -25.24 12.18 19.11
CA VAL A 195 -26.08 11.44 18.15
C VAL A 195 -25.48 10.05 17.87
N ARG A 196 -24.18 9.97 17.58
CA ARG A 196 -23.45 8.69 17.43
C ARG A 196 -23.60 7.81 18.68
N GLY A 197 -23.49 8.40 19.87
CA GLY A 197 -23.65 7.70 21.14
C GLY A 197 -25.03 7.06 21.29
N ILE A 198 -26.09 7.78 20.91
CA ILE A 198 -27.47 7.25 20.87
C ILE A 198 -27.54 6.07 19.90
N LEU A 199 -27.07 6.26 18.66
CA LEU A 199 -27.13 5.24 17.61
C LEU A 199 -26.40 3.96 18.02
N ARG A 200 -25.16 4.07 18.52
CA ARG A 200 -24.36 2.93 18.99
C ARG A 200 -25.06 2.12 20.09
N ASN A 201 -25.80 2.79 20.97
CA ASN A 201 -26.48 2.13 22.09
C ASN A 201 -27.83 1.52 21.68
N ARG A 202 -28.45 1.98 20.58
CA ARG A 202 -29.80 1.57 20.18
C ARG A 202 -29.83 0.61 19.00
N VAL A 203 -28.91 0.74 18.05
CA VAL A 203 -28.89 -0.04 16.80
C VAL A 203 -27.47 -0.47 16.44
N HIS A 204 -27.35 -1.52 15.62
CA HIS A 204 -26.05 -1.95 15.13
C HIS A 204 -25.54 -0.98 14.05
N VAL A 205 -24.46 -0.25 14.33
CA VAL A 205 -23.83 0.71 13.43
C VAL A 205 -22.39 0.33 13.11
N ASN A 206 -21.92 0.72 11.93
CA ASN A 206 -20.50 0.68 11.60
C ASN A 206 -19.82 1.95 12.16
N GLU A 207 -19.09 1.79 13.27
CA GLU A 207 -18.43 2.91 13.95
C GLU A 207 -17.36 3.62 13.11
N ASN A 208 -16.81 2.95 12.10
CA ASN A 208 -15.80 3.54 11.21
C ASN A 208 -16.40 4.52 10.19
N VAL A 209 -17.71 4.44 9.94
CA VAL A 209 -18.37 5.20 8.86
C VAL A 209 -19.41 6.17 9.40
N VAL A 210 -20.05 5.85 10.54
CA VAL A 210 -21.17 6.62 11.10
C VAL A 210 -20.85 8.11 11.29
N MET A 211 -19.66 8.47 11.76
CA MET A 211 -19.29 9.88 11.94
C MET A 211 -19.09 10.62 10.61
N GLY A 212 -18.62 9.94 9.57
CA GLY A 212 -18.50 10.54 8.24
C GLY A 212 -19.87 10.91 7.70
N LEU A 213 -20.78 9.93 7.67
CA LEU A 213 -22.15 10.14 7.18
C LEU A 213 -22.91 11.22 7.96
N LEU A 214 -22.79 11.23 9.30
CA LEU A 214 -23.42 12.27 10.12
C LEU A 214 -22.92 13.68 9.75
N LYS A 215 -21.62 13.83 9.46
CA LYS A 215 -21.07 15.11 9.00
C LYS A 215 -21.56 15.44 7.60
N ASP A 216 -21.50 14.49 6.68
CA ASP A 216 -21.92 14.67 5.29
C ASP A 216 -23.39 15.13 5.18
N TRP A 217 -24.27 14.59 6.03
CA TRP A 217 -25.68 15.02 6.07
C TRP A 217 -25.86 16.44 6.63
N VAL A 218 -25.11 16.81 7.66
CA VAL A 218 -25.13 18.18 8.20
C VAL A 218 -24.58 19.16 7.16
N ASP A 219 -23.50 18.80 6.47
CA ASP A 219 -22.90 19.60 5.40
C ASP A 219 -23.82 19.72 4.18
N SER A 220 -24.72 18.76 3.99
CA SER A 220 -25.80 18.82 2.99
C SER A 220 -27.01 19.66 3.44
N GLY A 221 -26.93 20.29 4.62
CA GLY A 221 -27.96 21.20 5.15
C GLY A 221 -28.96 20.57 6.11
N LEU A 222 -28.73 19.34 6.60
CA LEU A 222 -29.60 18.72 7.59
C LEU A 222 -29.29 19.24 9.00
N GLU A 223 -30.32 19.60 9.75
CA GLU A 223 -30.16 20.07 11.12
C GLU A 223 -29.77 18.92 12.06
N ILE A 224 -28.88 19.21 13.00
CA ILE A 224 -28.42 18.22 13.99
C ILE A 224 -29.57 17.76 14.89
N ASP A 225 -30.55 18.63 15.15
CA ASP A 225 -31.73 18.31 15.96
C ASP A 225 -32.57 17.20 15.31
N ASP A 226 -32.75 17.24 13.98
CA ASP A 226 -33.49 16.22 13.22
C ASP A 226 -32.79 14.86 13.30
N LEU A 227 -31.45 14.85 13.15
CA LEU A 227 -30.64 13.64 13.31
C LEU A 227 -30.75 13.06 14.74
N GLU A 228 -30.77 13.93 15.75
CA GLU A 228 -30.90 13.52 17.14
C GLU A 228 -32.29 12.92 17.44
N GLU A 229 -33.35 13.53 16.95
CA GLU A 229 -34.72 13.03 17.11
C GLU A 229 -34.91 11.70 16.38
N LEU A 230 -34.43 11.59 15.15
CA LEU A 230 -34.47 10.35 14.40
C LEU A 230 -33.67 9.24 15.11
N ALA A 231 -32.48 9.54 15.65
CA ALA A 231 -31.65 8.56 16.33
C ALA A 231 -32.35 7.96 17.56
N LYS A 232 -33.21 8.74 18.23
CA LYS A 232 -34.02 8.30 19.37
C LYS A 232 -35.16 7.37 19.00
N THR A 233 -35.66 7.40 17.75
CA THR A 233 -36.88 6.70 17.34
C THR A 233 -36.65 5.48 16.44
N VAL A 234 -35.53 5.42 15.72
CA VAL A 234 -35.22 4.33 14.78
C VAL A 234 -35.07 2.96 15.43
N ARG A 235 -35.41 1.92 14.65
CA ARG A 235 -35.28 0.51 15.04
C ARG A 235 -34.06 -0.18 14.43
N SER A 236 -33.50 0.37 13.36
CA SER A 236 -32.29 -0.17 12.71
C SER A 236 -31.47 0.94 12.06
N TRP A 237 -30.19 0.66 11.81
CA TRP A 237 -29.31 1.57 11.07
C TRP A 237 -29.74 1.77 9.62
N THR A 238 -30.27 0.73 8.98
CA THR A 238 -30.80 0.82 7.61
C THR A 238 -31.99 1.79 7.57
N GLN A 239 -32.93 1.65 8.51
CA GLN A 239 -34.07 2.56 8.62
C GLN A 239 -33.62 4.01 8.86
N PHE A 240 -32.60 4.22 9.71
CA PHE A 240 -32.06 5.55 9.96
C PHE A 240 -31.52 6.19 8.67
N ARG A 241 -30.68 5.47 7.92
CA ARG A 241 -30.11 5.98 6.66
C ARG A 241 -31.17 6.27 5.60
N GLU A 242 -32.08 5.32 5.35
CA GLU A 242 -33.12 5.48 4.32
C GLU A 242 -34.02 6.69 4.63
N THR A 243 -34.35 6.90 5.91
CA THR A 243 -35.14 8.07 6.32
C THR A 243 -34.37 9.37 6.02
N VAL A 244 -33.10 9.46 6.41
CA VAL A 244 -32.28 10.66 6.16
C VAL A 244 -32.10 10.93 4.67
N GLU A 245 -31.77 9.89 3.89
CA GLU A 245 -31.57 10.01 2.44
C GLU A 245 -32.85 10.52 1.75
N THR A 246 -34.03 10.03 2.18
CA THR A 246 -35.33 10.51 1.67
C THR A 246 -35.52 12.00 1.96
N PHE A 247 -35.28 12.45 3.20
CA PHE A 247 -35.35 13.88 3.56
C PHE A 247 -34.40 14.75 2.72
N THR A 248 -33.17 14.29 2.49
CA THR A 248 -32.20 15.05 1.69
C THR A 248 -32.57 15.14 0.21
N HIS A 249 -33.21 14.11 -0.35
CA HIS A 249 -33.67 14.09 -1.75
C HIS A 249 -34.91 14.96 -1.99
N GLU A 250 -35.84 15.01 -1.03
CA GLU A 250 -37.03 15.87 -1.12
C GLU A 250 -36.65 17.36 -1.09
N ASN A 251 -35.69 17.75 -0.23
CA ASN A 251 -35.22 19.13 -0.13
C ASN A 251 -34.39 19.61 -1.34
N SER A 252 -33.76 18.69 -2.09
CA SER A 252 -32.97 19.02 -3.29
C SER A 252 -33.78 19.02 -4.59
N SER A 253 -35.00 18.47 -4.58
CA SER A 253 -35.91 18.42 -5.74
C SER A 253 -36.93 19.56 -5.77
N GLY A 254 -37.01 20.36 -4.70
CA GLY A 254 -37.98 21.44 -4.51
C GLY A 254 -37.40 22.86 -4.51
N GLY A 255 -36.12 23.02 -4.85
CA GLY A 255 -35.39 24.30 -4.91
C GLY A 255 -35.16 24.80 -6.33
#